data_AF-A3K3B6-F1
#
_entry.id   AF-A3K3B6-F1
#
_cell.length_a   1.000
_cell.length_b   1.000
_cell.length_c   1.000
_cell.angle_alpha   90.00
_cell.angle_beta   90.00
_cell.angle_gamma   90.00
#
_symmetry.space_group_name_H-M   'P 1'
#
loop_
_entity.id
_entity.type
_entity.pdbx_description
1 polymer ?
#
loop_
_entity_poly.entity_id
_entity_poly.type
_entity_poly.pdbx_seq_one_letter_code
_entity_poly.pdbx_strand_id
1 'polypeptide(L)'
;MRQALFALIIAIGATPVVAQGDLEKCAQTEAWFKLAVDSRVSGRSKADVRTALRAEMERKAADQLADFVFTLPPNMLTPAVGQAAREQCERMDR
;
A
#
# COMPACT_ATOMS: atom_id res chain seq x y z
N MET A 1 -22.40 -25.30 -51.04
CA MET A 1 -23.58 -25.32 -50.14
C MET A 1 -23.11 -25.65 -48.72
N ARG A 2 -23.50 -24.81 -47.75
CA ARG A 2 -23.69 -25.08 -46.30
C ARG A 2 -22.44 -25.47 -45.46
N GLN A 3 -21.98 -24.56 -44.60
CA GLN A 3 -22.19 -24.52 -43.13
C GLN A 3 -21.26 -25.52 -42.40
N ALA A 4 -20.51 -25.21 -41.34
CA ALA A 4 -20.58 -24.19 -40.29
C ALA A 4 -19.14 -23.90 -39.80
N LEU A 5 -18.73 -22.66 -39.49
CA LEU A 5 -18.94 -22.00 -38.20
C LEU A 5 -18.76 -22.94 -37.01
N PHE A 6 -17.55 -22.98 -36.43
CA PHE A 6 -17.37 -23.08 -34.98
C PHE A 6 -16.02 -22.45 -34.61
N ALA A 7 -16.06 -21.14 -34.38
CA ALA A 7 -15.04 -20.41 -33.66
C ALA A 7 -15.10 -20.87 -32.19
N LEU A 8 -14.05 -21.54 -31.71
CA LEU A 8 -13.85 -21.80 -30.29
C LEU A 8 -12.71 -20.89 -29.81
N ILE A 9 -13.03 -19.60 -29.66
CA ILE A 9 -12.24 -18.68 -28.86
C ILE A 9 -12.58 -19.03 -27.41
N ILE A 10 -11.77 -19.88 -26.78
CA ILE A 10 -11.81 -20.04 -25.32
C ILE A 10 -11.22 -18.75 -24.75
N ALA A 11 -12.10 -17.80 -24.46
CA ALA A 11 -11.78 -16.65 -23.65
C ALA A 11 -11.31 -17.16 -22.29
N ILE A 12 -10.00 -17.03 -22.03
CA ILE A 12 -9.45 -17.11 -20.68
C ILE A 12 -10.06 -15.93 -19.94
N GLY A 13 -11.19 -16.16 -19.28
CA GLY A 13 -11.74 -15.23 -18.31
C GLY A 13 -10.75 -15.11 -17.16
N ALA A 14 -9.86 -14.12 -17.23
CA ALA A 14 -9.17 -13.62 -16.06
C ALA A 14 -10.23 -12.96 -15.18
N THR A 15 -10.92 -13.76 -14.36
CA THR A 15 -11.68 -13.22 -13.24
C THR A 15 -10.64 -12.69 -12.25
N PRO A 16 -10.56 -11.37 -11.98
CA PRO A 16 -9.75 -10.91 -10.87
C PRO A 16 -10.41 -11.46 -9.62
N VAL A 17 -9.83 -12.50 -9.05
CA VAL A 17 -10.03 -12.82 -7.64
C VAL A 17 -9.43 -11.63 -6.92
N VAL A 18 -10.27 -10.66 -6.59
CA VAL A 18 -9.95 -9.67 -5.56
C VAL A 18 -9.79 -10.48 -4.28
N ALA A 19 -8.56 -10.90 -3.99
CA ALA A 19 -8.28 -11.66 -2.79
C ALA A 19 -8.56 -10.70 -1.63
N GLN A 20 -9.56 -11.02 -0.80
CA GLN A 20 -9.94 -10.20 0.35
C GLN A 20 -8.75 -9.90 1.28
N GLY A 21 -7.75 -10.79 1.31
CA GLY A 21 -6.50 -10.59 2.03
C GLY A 21 -5.57 -9.51 1.46
N ASP A 22 -5.73 -9.09 0.21
CA ASP A 22 -4.95 -8.00 -0.39
C ASP A 22 -5.51 -6.62 0.00
N LEU A 23 -6.84 -6.50 0.11
CA LEU A 23 -7.46 -5.29 0.67
C LEU A 23 -7.07 -5.05 2.13
N GLU A 24 -6.96 -6.11 2.94
CA GLU A 24 -6.47 -6.00 4.32
C GLU A 24 -5.00 -5.55 4.36
N LYS A 25 -4.14 -5.99 3.43
CA LYS A 25 -2.75 -5.52 3.32
C LYS A 25 -2.68 -4.04 2.92
N CYS A 26 -3.57 -3.57 2.05
CA CYS A 26 -3.64 -2.16 1.71
C CYS A 26 -4.12 -1.30 2.90
N ALA A 27 -5.09 -1.77 3.69
CA ALA A 27 -5.47 -1.12 4.93
C ALA A 27 -4.33 -1.10 5.97
N GLN A 28 -3.57 -2.19 6.07
CA GLN A 28 -2.38 -2.26 6.92
C GLN A 28 -1.28 -1.28 6.46
N THR A 29 -1.13 -1.10 5.15
CA THR A 29 -0.22 -0.10 4.57
C THR A 29 -0.60 1.31 5.03
N GLU A 30 -1.89 1.68 4.98
CA GLU A 30 -2.37 2.96 5.52
C GLU A 30 -1.98 3.14 6.99
N ALA A 31 -2.19 2.10 7.81
CA ALA A 31 -1.89 2.14 9.24
C ALA A 31 -0.41 2.41 9.52
N TRP A 32 0.50 1.81 8.74
CA TRP A 32 1.93 2.05 8.87
C TRP A 32 2.33 3.49 8.51
N PHE A 33 1.79 4.02 7.41
CA PHE A 33 2.02 5.42 7.04
C PHE A 33 1.46 6.38 8.10
N LYS A 34 0.26 6.09 8.63
CA LYS A 34 -0.33 6.85 9.73
C LYS A 34 0.57 6.85 10.97
N LEU A 35 1.05 5.69 11.41
CA LEU A 35 1.97 5.57 12.55
C LEU A 35 3.21 6.45 12.37
N ALA A 36 3.82 6.41 11.17
CA ALA A 36 5.02 7.17 10.87
C ALA A 36 4.77 8.69 10.84
N VAL A 37 3.68 9.12 10.18
CA VAL A 37 3.29 10.53 10.10
C VAL A 37 2.93 11.08 11.47
N ASP A 38 2.06 10.40 12.23
CA ASP A 38 1.63 10.83 13.57
C ASP A 38 2.83 10.91 14.53
N SER A 39 3.75 9.95 14.45
CA SER A 39 4.96 9.97 15.26
C SER A 39 5.86 11.17 14.93
N ARG A 40 6.00 11.50 13.65
CA ARG A 40 6.79 12.66 13.22
C ARG A 40 6.12 13.98 13.63
N VAL A 41 4.81 14.10 13.45
CA VAL A 41 4.03 15.27 13.91
C VAL A 41 4.16 15.45 15.42
N SER A 42 4.20 14.36 16.17
CA SER A 42 4.41 14.36 17.63
C SER A 42 5.85 14.67 18.06
N GLY A 43 6.75 14.97 17.12
CA GLY A 43 8.14 15.34 17.41
C GLY A 43 9.08 14.18 17.72
N ARG A 44 8.67 12.92 17.45
CA ARG A 44 9.56 11.76 17.66
C ARG A 44 10.72 11.77 16.67
N SER A 45 11.88 11.29 17.11
CA SER A 45 13.05 11.20 16.24
C SER A 45 12.88 10.13 15.16
N LYS A 46 13.62 10.25 14.05
CA LYS A 46 13.61 9.26 12.98
C LYS A 46 14.00 7.86 13.46
N ALA A 47 14.91 7.76 14.43
CA ALA A 47 15.33 6.49 15.02
C ALA A 47 14.20 5.83 15.81
N ASP A 48 13.42 6.63 16.54
CA ASP A 48 12.25 6.15 17.29
C ASP A 48 11.15 5.66 16.35
N VAL A 49 10.90 6.39 15.26
CA VAL A 49 9.91 6.01 14.24
C VAL A 49 10.31 4.71 13.56
N ARG A 50 11.58 4.53 13.18
CA ARG A 50 12.08 3.25 12.64
C ARG A 50 11.88 2.11 13.63
N THR A 51 12.20 2.34 14.90
CA THR A 51 12.03 1.32 15.95
C THR A 51 10.56 0.90 16.09
N ALA A 52 9.63 1.87 16.10
CA ALA A 52 8.20 1.58 16.14
C ALA A 52 7.73 0.79 14.91
N LEU A 53 8.15 1.18 13.70
CA LEU A 53 7.77 0.48 12.47
C LEU A 53 8.34 -0.94 12.40
N ARG A 54 9.56 -1.16 12.90
CA ARG A 54 10.20 -2.49 12.93
C ARG A 54 9.46 -3.50 13.84
N ALA A 55 8.60 -3.02 14.74
CA ALA A 55 7.71 -3.91 15.50
C ALA A 55 6.54 -4.44 14.65
N GLU A 56 6.22 -3.77 13.54
CA GLU A 56 5.05 -4.02 12.71
C GLU A 56 5.40 -4.61 11.34
N MET A 57 6.62 -4.37 10.83
CA MET A 57 7.06 -4.79 9.50
C MET A 57 8.54 -5.15 9.44
N GLU A 58 8.97 -5.72 8.31
CA GLU A 58 10.36 -6.05 8.05
C GLU A 58 11.27 -4.81 8.11
N ARG A 59 12.50 -5.00 8.59
CA ARG A 59 13.45 -3.93 8.90
C ARG A 59 13.71 -2.99 7.73
N LYS A 60 13.95 -3.52 6.53
CA LYS A 60 14.23 -2.68 5.35
C LYS A 60 13.01 -1.84 4.96
N ALA A 61 11.81 -2.44 5.00
CA ALA A 61 10.57 -1.71 4.73
C ALA A 61 10.33 -0.58 5.76
N ALA A 62 10.55 -0.87 7.05
CA ALA A 62 10.43 0.12 8.11
C ALA A 62 11.39 1.30 7.93
N ASP A 63 12.64 0.99 7.54
CA ASP A 63 13.66 2.01 7.32
C ASP A 63 13.32 2.88 6.11
N GLN A 64 12.86 2.28 5.01
CA GLN A 64 12.43 3.01 3.81
C GLN A 64 11.22 3.91 4.07
N LEU A 65 10.22 3.41 4.81
CA LEU A 65 9.04 4.20 5.14
C LEU A 65 9.39 5.38 6.06
N ALA A 66 10.20 5.16 7.09
CA ALA A 66 10.66 6.25 7.94
C ALA A 66 11.52 7.26 7.16
N ASP A 67 12.35 6.79 6.24
CA ASP A 67 13.14 7.67 5.36
C ASP A 67 12.24 8.57 4.53
N PHE A 68 11.28 7.97 3.82
CA PHE A 68 10.29 8.71 3.05
C PHE A 68 9.55 9.73 3.90
N VAL A 69 8.95 9.31 5.03
CA VAL A 69 8.16 10.22 5.87
C VAL A 69 8.98 11.39 6.35
N PHE A 70 10.28 11.23 6.66
CA PHE A 70 11.15 12.33 7.09
C PHE A 70 11.63 13.25 5.96
N THR A 71 11.50 12.85 4.69
CA THR A 71 11.76 13.75 3.54
C THR A 71 10.60 14.71 3.27
N LEU A 72 9.40 14.41 3.75
CA LEU A 72 8.23 15.25 3.51
C LEU A 72 8.37 16.62 4.17
N PRO A 73 7.88 17.71 3.54
CA PRO A 73 7.79 19.00 4.22
C PRO A 73 6.65 18.97 5.27
N PRO A 74 6.70 19.81 6.32
CA PRO A 74 5.74 19.76 7.43
C PRO A 74 4.27 19.90 7.00
N ASN A 75 3.98 20.67 5.97
CA ASN A 75 2.61 20.86 5.44
C ASN A 75 2.05 19.59 4.75
N MET A 76 2.89 18.61 4.45
CA MET A 76 2.49 17.33 3.85
C MET A 76 2.32 16.22 4.89
N LEU A 77 2.62 16.47 6.17
CA LEU A 77 2.44 15.50 7.26
C LEU A 77 0.98 15.43 7.71
N THR A 78 0.13 14.92 6.83
CA THR A 78 -1.31 14.81 7.05
C THR A 78 -1.78 13.37 6.86
N PRO A 79 -3.00 13.02 7.32
CA PRO A 79 -3.58 11.69 7.10
C PRO A 79 -3.68 11.30 5.61
N ALA A 80 -3.71 12.28 4.70
CA ALA A 80 -3.80 12.05 3.26
C ALA A 80 -2.61 11.24 2.72
N VAL A 81 -1.44 11.27 3.38
CA VAL A 81 -0.28 10.46 2.98
C VAL A 81 -0.58 8.97 3.09
N GLY A 82 -1.22 8.54 4.19
CA GLY A 82 -1.60 7.13 4.38
C GLY A 82 -2.71 6.71 3.43
N GLN A 83 -3.70 7.57 3.21
CA GLN A 83 -4.79 7.31 2.27
C GLN A 83 -4.26 7.15 0.85
N ALA A 84 -3.37 8.04 0.41
CA ALA A 84 -2.72 7.94 -0.90
C ALA A 84 -1.92 6.63 -1.04
N ALA A 85 -1.22 6.19 0.01
CA ALA A 85 -0.51 4.91 0.00
C ALA A 85 -1.46 3.72 -0.17
N ARG A 86 -2.61 3.71 0.53
CA ARG A 86 -3.64 2.69 0.36
C ARG A 86 -4.17 2.65 -1.06
N GLU A 87 -4.56 3.80 -1.61
CA GLU A 87 -5.08 3.87 -2.98
C GLU A 87 -4.05 3.41 -4.02
N GLN A 88 -2.76 3.63 -3.78
CA GLN A 88 -1.70 3.09 -4.65
C GLN A 88 -1.61 1.56 -4.54
N CYS A 89 -1.65 1.01 -3.32
CA CYS A 89 -1.70 -0.43 -3.10
C CYS A 89 -2.89 -1.08 -3.82
N GLU A 90 -4.10 -0.56 -3.61
CA GLU A 90 -5.33 -1.07 -4.24
C GLU A 90 -5.34 -0.97 -5.77
N ARG A 91 -4.56 -0.03 -6.35
CA ARG A 91 -4.37 0.09 -7.80
C ARG A 91 -3.40 -0.95 -8.35
N MET A 92 -2.37 -1.31 -7.59
CA MET A 92 -1.35 -2.27 -7.99
C MET A 92 -1.84 -3.73 -7.88
N ASP A 93 -2.78 -3.98 -6.96
CA ASP A 93 -3.40 -5.29 -6.76
C ASP A 93 -4.56 -5.57 -7.73
N ARG A 94 -4.92 -4.61 -8.59
CA ARG A 94 -5.99 -4.73 -9.60
C ARG A 94 -5.46 -5.15 -10.97
#